data_AF-A0A7W1UHF8-F1
#
_entry.id   AF-A0A7W1UHF8-F1
#
_cell.length_a   1.000
_cell.length_b   1.000
_cell.length_c   1.000
_cell.angle_alpha   90.00
_cell.angle_beta   90.00
_cell.angle_gamma   90.00
#
_symmetry.space_group_name_H-M   'P 1'
#
loop_
_entity.id
_entity.type
_entity.pdbx_description
1 polymer ?
#
loop_
_entity_poly.entity_id
_entity_poly.type
_entity_poly.pdbx_seq_one_letter_code
_entity_poly.pdbx_strand_id
1 'polypeptide(L)'
;LYESMRYSLLGGGKRIRPILTIATAQALGYDRDAILPFAASLEFVHTYSLIHDDLPAMDNDDYRRGRLTNHKVFGDGMAILAGDALLTMAFELCSQVDGTEAFSVGQQLDIVRELAHGSGHQGMVGGQVMDIQAENQEIDLAQLQQIHTFKTGRLIRAAVRIGSIIGEARTQQMQCLTDYSEDIGLAFQIADDVLDLVGTREELGKDAGTDERRGKQTYPSFFGVEGARQLGEECVQRAITRLDTFDKQADPLRHIATYIMARRS
;
A
#
# COMPACT_ATOMS: atom_id res chain seq x y z
N LEU A 1 -21.14 -3.51 -12.88
CA LEU A 1 -19.81 -2.87 -12.81
C LEU A 1 -19.71 -1.83 -11.69
N TYR A 2 -20.32 -0.65 -11.80
CA TYR A 2 -20.20 0.42 -10.78
C TYR A 2 -20.53 -0.01 -9.35
N GLU A 3 -21.57 -0.83 -9.17
CA GLU A 3 -21.91 -1.39 -7.87
C GLU A 3 -20.79 -2.26 -7.28
N SER A 4 -20.20 -3.16 -8.09
CA SER A 4 -19.07 -4.00 -7.68
C SER A 4 -17.82 -3.17 -7.34
N MET A 5 -17.48 -2.16 -8.13
CA MET A 5 -16.36 -1.26 -7.81
C MET A 5 -16.59 -0.53 -6.48
N ARG A 6 -17.78 0.08 -6.31
CA ARG A 6 -18.14 0.82 -5.09
C ARG A 6 -18.21 -0.08 -3.86
N TYR A 7 -18.66 -1.32 -4.02
CA TYR A 7 -18.75 -2.29 -2.93
C TYR A 7 -17.39 -2.48 -2.25
N SER A 8 -16.34 -2.74 -3.02
CA SER A 8 -14.99 -2.93 -2.50
C SER A 8 -14.33 -1.61 -2.11
N LEU A 9 -14.45 -0.59 -2.97
CA LEU A 9 -13.79 0.71 -2.76
C LEU A 9 -14.31 1.40 -1.51
N LEU A 10 -15.63 1.42 -1.28
CA LEU A 10 -16.27 2.10 -0.14
C LEU A 10 -16.52 1.17 1.06
N GLY A 11 -16.18 -0.12 0.96
CA GLY A 11 -16.40 -1.14 1.99
C GLY A 11 -15.48 -1.07 3.21
N GLY A 12 -14.93 0.11 3.53
CA GLY A 12 -13.97 0.31 4.62
C GLY A 12 -12.52 0.36 4.14
N GLY A 13 -11.57 0.14 5.06
CA GLY A 13 -10.14 0.24 4.82
C GLY A 13 -9.51 1.49 5.47
N LYS A 14 -8.24 1.36 5.85
CA LYS A 14 -7.50 2.36 6.65
C LYS A 14 -7.06 3.60 5.86
N ARG A 15 -7.12 3.55 4.53
CA ARG A 15 -6.72 4.63 3.59
C ARG A 15 -5.30 5.16 3.81
N ILE A 16 -4.39 4.29 4.25
CA ILE A 16 -3.01 4.67 4.58
C ILE A 16 -2.29 5.29 3.38
N ARG A 17 -2.48 4.74 2.16
CA ARG A 17 -1.81 5.25 0.95
C ARG A 17 -2.27 6.68 0.59
N PRO A 18 -3.57 6.98 0.47
CA PRO A 18 -4.04 8.36 0.33
C PRO A 18 -3.55 9.30 1.44
N ILE A 19 -3.61 8.85 2.70
CA ILE A 19 -3.19 9.65 3.86
C ILE A 19 -1.69 9.96 3.78
N LEU A 20 -0.85 8.99 3.38
CA LEU A 20 0.59 9.20 3.18
C LEU A 20 0.87 10.23 2.08
N THR A 21 0.13 10.19 0.97
CA THR A 21 0.28 11.18 -0.11
C THR A 21 -0.04 12.58 0.37
N ILE A 22 -1.16 12.76 1.08
CA ILE A 22 -1.59 14.04 1.63
C ILE A 22 -0.59 14.53 2.68
N ALA A 23 -0.25 13.69 3.66
CA ALA A 23 0.69 14.04 4.72
C ALA A 23 2.09 14.41 4.19
N THR A 24 2.52 13.77 3.10
CA THR A 24 3.81 14.09 2.46
C THR A 24 3.77 15.45 1.77
N ALA A 25 2.69 15.77 1.05
CA ALA A 25 2.51 17.08 0.43
C ALA A 25 2.42 18.19 1.50
N GLN A 26 1.71 17.95 2.60
CA GLN A 26 1.62 18.87 3.74
C GLN A 26 2.98 19.10 4.41
N ALA A 27 3.80 18.04 4.57
CA ALA A 27 5.17 18.16 5.08
C ALA A 27 6.08 19.04 4.21
N LEU A 28 5.67 19.32 2.98
CA LEU A 28 6.35 20.20 2.03
C LEU A 28 5.63 21.55 1.84
N GLY A 29 4.58 21.82 2.62
CA GLY A 29 3.83 23.07 2.59
C GLY A 29 2.66 23.14 1.60
N TYR A 30 2.28 22.01 1.00
CA TYR A 30 1.09 21.94 0.12
C TYR A 30 -0.14 21.42 0.90
N ASP A 31 -1.16 22.27 1.04
CA ASP A 31 -2.38 21.98 1.82
C ASP A 31 -3.65 22.43 1.06
N ARG A 32 -3.83 21.94 -0.16
CA ARG A 32 -5.01 22.23 -0.99
C ARG A 32 -5.70 20.95 -1.45
N ASP A 33 -7.02 21.00 -1.60
CA ASP A 33 -7.84 19.85 -1.98
C ASP A 33 -7.58 19.32 -3.40
N ALA A 34 -6.87 20.08 -4.25
CA ALA A 34 -6.52 19.63 -5.60
C ALA A 34 -5.58 18.38 -5.61
N ILE A 35 -5.05 17.97 -4.46
CA ILE A 35 -4.34 16.68 -4.30
C ILE A 35 -5.28 15.45 -4.31
N LEU A 36 -6.56 15.63 -3.99
CA LEU A 36 -7.47 14.52 -3.73
C LEU A 36 -7.61 13.52 -4.89
N PRO A 37 -7.65 13.93 -6.18
CA PRO A 37 -7.66 12.98 -7.29
C PRO A 37 -6.43 12.06 -7.32
N PHE A 38 -5.24 12.60 -7.04
CA PHE A 38 -3.99 11.82 -6.98
C PHE A 38 -3.91 10.92 -5.76
N ALA A 39 -4.41 11.38 -4.61
CA ALA A 39 -4.49 10.54 -3.41
C ALA A 39 -5.51 9.40 -3.61
N ALA A 40 -6.66 9.69 -4.24
CA ALA A 40 -7.71 8.72 -4.52
C ALA A 40 -7.26 7.66 -5.53
N SER A 41 -6.46 8.02 -6.54
CA SER A 41 -5.97 7.05 -7.54
C SER A 41 -5.17 5.91 -6.91
N LEU A 42 -4.40 6.17 -5.85
CA LEU A 42 -3.69 5.14 -5.09
C LEU A 42 -4.65 4.19 -4.36
N GLU A 43 -5.78 4.69 -3.86
CA GLU A 43 -6.79 3.82 -3.25
C GLU A 43 -7.55 3.00 -4.29
N PHE A 44 -7.70 3.50 -5.51
CA PHE A 44 -8.27 2.74 -6.62
C PHE A 44 -7.31 1.60 -7.01
N VAL A 45 -6.01 1.92 -7.13
CA VAL A 45 -4.96 0.91 -7.33
C VAL A 45 -4.96 -0.14 -6.23
N HIS A 46 -4.94 0.29 -4.98
CA HIS A 46 -4.94 -0.62 -3.84
C HIS A 46 -6.23 -1.47 -3.79
N THR A 47 -7.38 -0.88 -4.10
CA THR A 47 -8.64 -1.62 -4.07
C THR A 47 -8.71 -2.66 -5.18
N TYR A 48 -8.27 -2.35 -6.41
CA TYR A 48 -8.25 -3.38 -7.45
C TYR A 48 -7.32 -4.53 -7.07
N SER A 49 -6.16 -4.21 -6.47
CA SER A 49 -5.18 -5.24 -6.14
C SER A 49 -5.79 -6.25 -5.17
N LEU A 50 -6.54 -5.78 -4.17
CA LEU A 50 -7.26 -6.67 -3.24
C LEU A 50 -8.38 -7.47 -3.93
N ILE A 51 -9.16 -6.84 -4.83
CA ILE A 51 -10.22 -7.56 -5.56
C ILE A 51 -9.64 -8.73 -6.35
N HIS A 52 -8.51 -8.53 -7.02
CA HIS A 52 -7.86 -9.57 -7.81
C HIS A 52 -7.14 -10.59 -6.94
N ASP A 53 -6.43 -10.15 -5.90
CA ASP A 53 -5.77 -11.02 -4.91
C ASP A 53 -6.77 -12.01 -4.29
N ASP A 54 -8.00 -11.57 -4.01
CA ASP A 54 -9.06 -12.41 -3.43
C ASP A 54 -9.65 -13.48 -4.39
N LEU A 55 -9.34 -13.46 -5.70
CA LEU A 55 -9.96 -14.37 -6.67
C LEU A 55 -9.59 -15.85 -6.44
N PRO A 56 -10.42 -16.82 -6.92
CA PRO A 56 -10.13 -18.25 -6.76
C PRO A 56 -8.80 -18.72 -7.35
N ALA A 57 -8.30 -18.04 -8.39
CA ALA A 57 -7.02 -18.34 -9.03
C ALA A 57 -5.80 -17.72 -8.31
N MET A 58 -6.04 -16.96 -7.25
CA MET A 58 -5.06 -16.23 -6.46
C MET A 58 -5.16 -16.73 -5.01
N ASP A 59 -5.44 -15.86 -4.03
CA ASP A 59 -5.56 -16.28 -2.63
C ASP A 59 -6.87 -17.07 -2.35
N ASN A 60 -7.91 -16.92 -3.17
CA ASN A 60 -9.22 -17.58 -2.98
C ASN A 60 -9.84 -17.27 -1.59
N ASP A 61 -9.75 -16.02 -1.15
CA ASP A 61 -10.31 -15.58 0.14
C ASP A 61 -11.82 -15.34 0.05
N ASP A 62 -12.55 -15.78 1.08
CA ASP A 62 -13.99 -15.57 1.18
C ASP A 62 -14.35 -14.21 1.80
N TYR A 63 -13.46 -13.64 2.62
CA TYR A 63 -13.71 -12.41 3.39
C TYR A 63 -12.59 -11.38 3.26
N ARG A 64 -12.98 -10.11 3.13
CA ARG A 64 -12.11 -8.94 3.12
C ARG A 64 -12.78 -7.77 3.83
N ARG A 65 -12.06 -7.11 4.74
CA ARG A 65 -12.57 -5.95 5.51
C ARG A 65 -13.89 -6.26 6.25
N GLY A 66 -14.03 -7.49 6.76
CA GLY A 66 -15.22 -7.94 7.49
C GLY A 66 -16.44 -8.22 6.63
N ARG A 67 -16.29 -8.26 5.30
CA ARG A 67 -17.38 -8.50 4.32
C ARG A 67 -16.97 -9.61 3.37
N LEU A 68 -17.95 -10.20 2.66
CA LEU A 68 -17.63 -11.13 1.57
C LEU A 68 -16.77 -10.45 0.50
N THR A 69 -15.80 -11.19 -0.05
CA THR A 69 -14.98 -10.71 -1.16
C THR A 69 -15.81 -10.43 -2.40
N ASN A 70 -15.28 -9.61 -3.31
CA ASN A 70 -16.04 -9.13 -4.46
C ASN A 70 -16.59 -10.28 -5.32
N HIS A 71 -15.75 -11.29 -5.57
CA HIS A 71 -16.12 -12.43 -6.41
C HIS A 71 -17.21 -13.30 -5.74
N LYS A 72 -17.28 -13.36 -4.41
CA LYS A 72 -18.37 -14.05 -3.70
C LYS A 72 -19.71 -13.36 -3.85
N VAL A 73 -19.73 -12.04 -4.01
CA VAL A 73 -20.97 -11.25 -4.15
C VAL A 73 -21.39 -11.13 -5.62
N PHE A 74 -20.45 -10.90 -6.53
CA PHE A 74 -20.73 -10.53 -7.92
C PHE A 74 -20.25 -11.55 -8.96
N GLY A 75 -19.55 -12.62 -8.53
CA GLY A 75 -18.93 -13.61 -9.40
C GLY A 75 -17.57 -13.18 -9.95
N ASP A 76 -16.75 -14.17 -10.33
CA ASP A 76 -15.36 -13.99 -10.75
C ASP A 76 -15.21 -13.01 -11.92
N GLY A 77 -16.02 -13.18 -12.97
CA GLY A 77 -15.96 -12.31 -14.15
C GLY A 77 -16.24 -10.85 -13.83
N MET A 78 -17.16 -10.55 -12.90
CA MET A 78 -17.44 -9.18 -12.49
C MET A 78 -16.32 -8.62 -11.60
N ALA A 79 -15.75 -9.44 -10.72
CA ALA A 79 -14.63 -9.04 -9.87
C ALA A 79 -13.39 -8.69 -10.71
N ILE A 80 -13.06 -9.49 -11.74
CA ILE A 80 -11.98 -9.18 -12.69
C ILE A 80 -12.21 -7.81 -13.33
N LEU A 81 -13.39 -7.62 -13.95
CA LEU A 81 -13.72 -6.37 -14.66
C LEU A 81 -13.79 -5.15 -13.72
N ALA A 82 -14.21 -5.33 -12.47
CA ALA A 82 -14.22 -4.26 -11.47
C ALA A 82 -12.80 -3.84 -11.09
N GLY A 83 -11.88 -4.80 -10.96
CA GLY A 83 -10.47 -4.49 -10.74
C GLY A 83 -9.85 -3.77 -11.95
N ASP A 84 -10.07 -4.27 -13.16
CA ASP A 84 -9.56 -3.66 -14.40
C ASP A 84 -10.05 -2.21 -14.58
N ALA A 85 -11.32 -1.97 -14.26
CA ALA A 85 -11.92 -0.64 -14.32
C ALA A 85 -11.33 0.29 -13.26
N LEU A 86 -11.15 -0.15 -12.01
CA LEU A 86 -10.52 0.65 -10.95
C LEU A 86 -9.07 1.01 -11.28
N LEU A 87 -8.28 0.05 -11.78
CA LEU A 87 -6.91 0.31 -12.26
C LEU A 87 -6.91 1.38 -13.35
N THR A 88 -7.82 1.29 -14.32
CA THR A 88 -7.90 2.23 -15.44
C THR A 88 -8.35 3.62 -14.98
N MET A 89 -9.37 3.69 -14.12
CA MET A 89 -9.88 4.93 -13.53
C MET A 89 -8.83 5.64 -12.67
N ALA A 90 -7.90 4.90 -12.05
CA ALA A 90 -6.81 5.52 -11.30
C ALA A 90 -5.93 6.42 -12.20
N PHE A 91 -5.65 5.98 -13.43
CA PHE A 91 -4.90 6.79 -14.39
C PHE A 91 -5.72 7.93 -14.97
N GLU A 92 -7.02 7.70 -15.21
CA GLU A 92 -7.96 8.76 -15.61
C GLU A 92 -7.94 9.90 -14.60
N LEU A 93 -8.09 9.61 -13.30
CA LEU A 93 -8.02 10.59 -12.21
C LEU A 93 -6.71 11.38 -12.15
N CYS A 94 -5.57 10.75 -12.47
CA CYS A 94 -4.28 11.44 -12.49
C CYS A 94 -4.09 12.32 -13.73
N SER A 95 -4.82 12.04 -14.81
CA SER A 95 -4.68 12.72 -16.10
C SER A 95 -5.78 13.76 -16.40
N GLN A 96 -6.81 13.83 -15.54
CA GLN A 96 -7.90 14.78 -15.71
C GLN A 96 -7.40 16.23 -15.61
N VAL A 97 -8.14 17.16 -16.19
CA VAL A 97 -7.83 18.61 -16.09
C VAL A 97 -8.67 19.23 -14.98
N ASP A 98 -9.95 18.88 -14.93
CA ASP A 98 -10.91 19.41 -13.96
C ASP A 98 -10.50 19.02 -12.52
N GLY A 99 -10.34 20.01 -11.66
CA GLY A 99 -9.94 19.84 -10.27
C GLY A 99 -8.43 19.65 -10.03
N THR A 100 -7.61 19.68 -11.08
CA THR A 100 -6.14 19.62 -10.98
C THR A 100 -5.45 20.75 -11.75
N GLU A 101 -6.15 21.86 -12.00
CA GLU A 101 -5.68 23.01 -12.78
C GLU A 101 -4.47 23.71 -12.14
N ALA A 102 -4.23 23.45 -10.85
CA ALA A 102 -3.08 23.96 -10.10
C ALA A 102 -1.76 23.27 -10.47
N PHE A 103 -1.78 22.19 -11.24
CA PHE A 103 -0.61 21.38 -11.56
C PHE A 103 -0.24 21.51 -13.04
N SER A 104 1.07 21.55 -13.30
CA SER A 104 1.55 21.49 -14.68
C SER A 104 1.34 20.10 -15.29
N VAL A 105 1.21 20.04 -16.62
CA VAL A 105 1.17 18.77 -17.36
C VAL A 105 2.41 17.91 -17.07
N GLY A 106 3.58 18.54 -16.88
CA GLY A 106 4.81 17.84 -16.50
C GLY A 106 4.68 17.13 -15.14
N GLN A 107 4.18 17.83 -14.12
CA GLN A 107 3.93 17.24 -12.80
C GLN A 107 2.91 16.09 -12.87
N GLN A 108 1.82 16.25 -13.62
CA GLN A 108 0.84 15.18 -13.80
C GLN A 108 1.45 13.94 -14.47
N LEU A 109 2.28 14.12 -15.50
CA LEU A 109 2.98 13.02 -16.16
C LEU A 109 3.96 12.30 -15.21
N ASP A 110 4.66 13.03 -14.35
CA ASP A 110 5.54 12.42 -13.34
C ASP A 110 4.73 11.64 -12.29
N ILE A 111 3.56 12.13 -11.88
CA ILE A 111 2.63 11.41 -10.99
C ILE A 111 2.11 10.13 -11.66
N VAL A 112 1.65 10.21 -12.90
CA VAL A 112 1.19 9.05 -13.69
C VAL A 112 2.31 8.01 -13.81
N ARG A 113 3.54 8.44 -14.10
CA ARG A 113 4.71 7.55 -14.21
C ARG A 113 5.03 6.87 -12.87
N GLU A 114 5.01 7.62 -11.77
CA GLU A 114 5.28 7.06 -10.44
C GLU A 114 4.19 6.05 -10.03
N LEU A 115 2.92 6.35 -10.29
CA LEU A 115 1.80 5.42 -10.06
C LEU A 115 1.95 4.15 -10.91
N ALA A 116 2.25 4.29 -12.20
CA ALA A 116 2.45 3.15 -13.10
C ALA A 116 3.62 2.26 -12.66
N HIS A 117 4.75 2.86 -12.30
CA HIS A 117 5.93 2.11 -11.83
C HIS A 117 5.65 1.41 -10.49
N GLY A 118 4.99 2.09 -9.54
CA GLY A 118 4.64 1.52 -8.25
C GLY A 118 3.63 0.37 -8.34
N SER A 119 2.72 0.42 -9.31
CA SER A 119 1.63 -0.56 -9.46
C SER A 119 1.99 -1.73 -10.39
N GLY A 120 2.79 -1.47 -11.42
CA GLY A 120 3.03 -2.41 -12.52
C GLY A 120 4.07 -3.50 -12.24
N HIS A 121 4.69 -3.99 -13.32
CA HIS A 121 5.59 -5.15 -13.28
C HIS A 121 6.89 -4.95 -12.50
N GLN A 122 7.38 -3.70 -12.34
CA GLN A 122 8.53 -3.36 -11.48
C GLN A 122 8.08 -2.96 -10.07
N GLY A 123 6.79 -3.08 -9.79
CA GLY A 123 6.13 -2.68 -8.55
C GLY A 123 5.28 -3.81 -7.99
N MET A 124 4.08 -3.45 -7.55
CA MET A 124 3.13 -4.33 -6.88
C MET A 124 2.82 -5.61 -7.66
N VAL A 125 2.51 -5.52 -8.96
CA VAL A 125 2.21 -6.72 -9.78
C VAL A 125 3.43 -7.64 -9.87
N GLY A 126 4.64 -7.08 -10.01
CA GLY A 126 5.87 -7.89 -9.98
C GLY A 126 6.04 -8.64 -8.65
N GLY A 127 5.76 -7.96 -7.54
CA GLY A 127 5.79 -8.58 -6.21
C GLY A 127 4.71 -9.65 -6.03
N GLN A 128 3.51 -9.43 -6.59
CA GLN A 128 2.45 -10.43 -6.58
C GLN A 128 2.85 -11.71 -7.33
N VAL A 129 3.53 -11.57 -8.47
CA VAL A 129 4.07 -12.73 -9.20
C VAL A 129 5.09 -13.49 -8.35
N MET A 130 6.01 -12.77 -7.70
CA MET A 130 7.01 -13.39 -6.82
C MET A 130 6.36 -14.11 -5.63
N ASP A 131 5.31 -13.52 -5.04
CA ASP A 131 4.56 -14.10 -3.92
C ASP A 131 3.91 -15.44 -4.32
N ILE A 132 3.20 -15.49 -5.44
CA ILE A 132 2.58 -16.72 -5.97
C ILE A 132 3.63 -17.79 -6.25
N GLN A 133 4.77 -17.40 -6.84
CA GLN A 133 5.86 -18.33 -7.16
C GLN A 133 6.57 -18.88 -5.91
N ALA A 134 6.50 -18.15 -4.79
CA ALA A 134 7.09 -18.56 -3.52
C ALA A 134 6.16 -19.48 -2.71
N GLU A 135 4.87 -19.60 -3.07
CA GLU A 135 3.95 -20.49 -2.37
C GLU A 135 4.44 -21.95 -2.41
N ASN A 136 4.45 -22.59 -1.24
CA ASN A 136 4.97 -23.95 -1.06
C ASN A 136 6.45 -24.14 -1.47
N GLN A 137 7.23 -23.06 -1.55
CA GLN A 137 8.68 -23.10 -1.73
C GLN A 137 9.39 -22.69 -0.43
N GLU A 138 10.54 -23.28 -0.16
CA GLU A 138 11.47 -22.70 0.82
C GLU A 138 12.17 -21.51 0.17
N ILE A 139 11.98 -20.32 0.74
CA ILE A 139 12.67 -19.11 0.32
C ILE A 139 13.67 -18.69 1.41
N ASP A 140 14.67 -17.90 1.04
CA ASP A 140 15.52 -17.24 2.03
C ASP A 140 14.96 -15.87 2.41
N LEU A 141 15.57 -15.26 3.43
CA LEU A 141 15.18 -13.93 3.90
C LEU A 141 15.30 -12.86 2.81
N ALA A 142 16.28 -12.97 1.91
CA ALA A 142 16.49 -11.98 0.86
C ALA A 142 15.37 -12.02 -0.18
N GLN A 143 14.92 -13.23 -0.54
CA GLN A 143 13.75 -13.45 -1.38
C GLN A 143 12.47 -12.92 -0.72
N LEU A 144 12.26 -13.21 0.57
CA LEU A 144 11.11 -12.68 1.33
C LEU A 144 11.10 -11.14 1.32
N GLN A 145 12.25 -10.52 1.60
CA GLN A 145 12.42 -9.07 1.56
C GLN A 145 12.11 -8.50 0.17
N GLN A 146 12.53 -9.20 -0.90
CA GLN A 146 12.24 -8.78 -2.27
C GLN A 146 10.74 -8.85 -2.59
N ILE A 147 10.06 -9.94 -2.22
CA ILE A 147 8.61 -10.08 -2.39
C ILE A 147 7.89 -8.91 -1.73
N HIS A 148 8.19 -8.65 -0.45
CA HIS A 148 7.54 -7.59 0.31
C HIS A 148 7.86 -6.18 -0.17
N THR A 149 9.11 -5.95 -0.57
CA THR A 149 9.54 -4.68 -1.18
C THR A 149 8.68 -4.38 -2.39
N PHE A 150 8.42 -5.37 -3.24
CA PHE A 150 7.65 -5.17 -4.47
C PHE A 150 6.15 -5.18 -4.22
N LYS A 151 5.59 -6.22 -3.57
CA LYS A 151 4.14 -6.44 -3.39
C LYS A 151 3.51 -5.30 -2.58
N THR A 152 4.16 -4.86 -1.52
CA THR A 152 3.61 -3.87 -0.59
C THR A 152 4.38 -2.56 -0.64
N GLY A 153 5.71 -2.62 -0.58
CA GLY A 153 6.58 -1.44 -0.44
C GLY A 153 6.52 -0.47 -1.63
N ARG A 154 6.49 -0.96 -2.87
CA ARG A 154 6.54 -0.10 -4.07
C ARG A 154 5.34 0.81 -4.20
N LEU A 155 4.14 0.37 -3.81
CA LEU A 155 2.95 1.22 -3.85
C LEU A 155 2.92 2.23 -2.69
N ILE A 156 3.44 1.88 -1.51
CA ILE A 156 3.64 2.83 -0.40
C ILE A 156 4.67 3.90 -0.78
N ARG A 157 5.78 3.48 -1.41
CA ARG A 157 6.79 4.39 -1.97
C ARG A 157 6.20 5.32 -3.01
N ALA A 158 5.38 4.81 -3.93
CA ALA A 158 4.68 5.64 -4.90
C ALA A 158 3.76 6.66 -4.20
N ALA A 159 3.04 6.26 -3.15
CA ALA A 159 2.16 7.17 -2.41
C ALA A 159 2.92 8.37 -1.82
N VAL A 160 4.05 8.11 -1.16
CA VAL A 160 4.90 9.16 -0.60
C VAL A 160 5.51 10.01 -1.73
N ARG A 161 6.07 9.38 -2.77
CA ARG A 161 6.73 10.11 -3.87
C ARG A 161 5.77 10.96 -4.69
N ILE A 162 4.52 10.54 -4.88
CA ILE A 162 3.47 11.38 -5.49
C ILE A 162 3.23 12.63 -4.64
N GLY A 163 3.11 12.48 -3.32
CA GLY A 163 3.04 13.62 -2.40
C GLY A 163 4.27 14.53 -2.48
N SER A 164 5.46 13.96 -2.66
CA SER A 164 6.71 14.70 -2.86
C SER A 164 6.73 15.48 -4.17
N ILE A 165 6.19 14.95 -5.26
CA ILE A 165 6.08 15.64 -6.55
C ILE A 165 5.11 16.83 -6.42
N ILE A 166 3.97 16.61 -5.75
CA ILE A 166 2.95 17.64 -5.52
C ILE A 166 3.48 18.77 -4.63
N GLY A 167 4.23 18.43 -3.58
CA GLY A 167 4.90 19.39 -2.71
C GLY A 167 6.20 19.97 -3.27
N GLU A 168 6.54 19.69 -4.55
CA GLU A 168 7.74 20.20 -5.22
C GLU A 168 9.04 19.94 -4.42
N ALA A 169 9.17 18.73 -3.87
CA ALA A 169 10.30 18.33 -3.05
C ALA A 169 11.64 18.56 -3.76
N ARG A 170 12.58 19.22 -3.08
CA ARG A 170 13.97 19.28 -3.54
C ARG A 170 14.59 17.88 -3.51
N THR A 171 15.68 17.68 -4.26
CA THR A 171 16.37 16.38 -4.38
C THR A 171 16.63 15.70 -3.04
N GLN A 172 17.12 16.45 -2.04
CA GLN A 172 17.39 15.89 -0.71
C GLN A 172 16.09 15.48 0.02
N GLN A 173 15.04 16.29 -0.08
CA GLN A 173 13.73 15.97 0.53
C GLN A 173 13.11 14.73 -0.15
N MET A 174 13.19 14.64 -1.49
CA MET A 174 12.75 13.48 -2.24
C MET A 174 13.48 12.20 -1.81
N GLN A 175 14.80 12.27 -1.57
CA GLN A 175 15.56 11.13 -1.07
C GLN A 175 15.12 10.74 0.35
N CYS A 176 15.07 11.69 1.28
CA CYS A 176 14.63 11.44 2.65
C CYS A 176 13.24 10.82 2.72
N LEU A 177 12.30 11.32 1.90
CA LEU A 177 10.92 10.81 1.83
C LEU A 177 10.86 9.43 1.14
N THR A 178 11.75 9.18 0.17
CA THR A 178 11.85 7.84 -0.44
C THR A 178 12.38 6.84 0.58
N ASP A 179 13.46 7.14 1.30
CA ASP A 179 14.02 6.27 2.35
C ASP A 179 12.98 6.03 3.46
N TYR A 180 12.28 7.09 3.89
CA TYR A 180 11.16 7.00 4.84
C TYR A 180 10.11 5.99 4.36
N SER A 181 9.73 6.07 3.08
CA SER A 181 8.71 5.19 2.50
C SER A 181 9.13 3.72 2.43
N GLU A 182 10.43 3.45 2.27
CA GLU A 182 10.99 2.10 2.24
C GLU A 182 11.01 1.48 3.64
N ASP A 183 11.42 2.26 4.65
CA ASP A 183 11.39 1.82 6.06
C ASP A 183 9.96 1.56 6.55
N ILE A 184 9.00 2.46 6.28
CA ILE A 184 7.60 2.22 6.69
C ILE A 184 6.93 1.09 5.89
N GLY A 185 7.31 0.89 4.62
CA GLY A 185 6.76 -0.17 3.78
C GLY A 185 7.14 -1.55 4.33
N LEU A 186 8.39 -1.69 4.76
CA LEU A 186 8.87 -2.87 5.46
C LEU A 186 8.18 -3.06 6.81
N ALA A 187 8.10 -2.01 7.64
CA ALA A 187 7.41 -2.08 8.93
C ALA A 187 5.94 -2.48 8.79
N PHE A 188 5.26 -1.99 7.75
CA PHE A 188 3.87 -2.32 7.46
C PHE A 188 3.68 -3.81 7.22
N GLN A 189 4.57 -4.41 6.42
CA GLN A 189 4.49 -5.83 6.14
C GLN A 189 4.84 -6.69 7.35
N ILE A 190 5.88 -6.33 8.10
CA ILE A 190 6.22 -7.01 9.36
C ILE A 190 5.02 -6.99 10.33
N ALA A 191 4.34 -5.85 10.44
CA ALA A 191 3.15 -5.74 11.28
C ALA A 191 1.99 -6.60 10.75
N ASP A 192 1.77 -6.66 9.43
CA ASP A 192 0.74 -7.53 8.83
C ASP A 192 1.05 -9.01 9.09
N ASP A 193 2.29 -9.46 8.91
CA ASP A 193 2.72 -10.84 9.15
C ASP A 193 2.54 -11.24 10.63
N VAL A 194 2.92 -10.35 11.55
CA VAL A 194 2.72 -10.57 12.99
C VAL A 194 1.24 -10.66 13.33
N LEU A 195 0.42 -9.75 12.77
CA LEU A 195 -1.02 -9.75 12.98
C LEU A 195 -1.71 -10.98 12.38
N ASP A 196 -1.27 -11.50 11.22
CA ASP A 196 -1.84 -12.71 10.62
C ASP A 196 -1.66 -13.94 11.53
N LEU A 197 -0.53 -13.99 12.24
CA LEU A 197 -0.18 -15.09 13.14
C LEU A 197 -0.86 -14.99 14.53
N VAL A 198 -0.99 -13.79 15.09
CA VAL A 198 -1.48 -13.61 16.48
C VAL A 198 -2.87 -13.00 16.59
N GLY A 199 -3.38 -12.42 15.52
CA GLY A 199 -4.63 -11.66 15.50
C GLY A 199 -5.87 -12.54 15.38
N THR A 200 -6.98 -12.02 15.88
CA THR A 200 -8.30 -12.64 15.70
C THR A 200 -8.93 -12.27 14.35
N ARG A 201 -9.92 -13.04 13.89
CA ARG A 201 -10.63 -12.75 12.65
C ARG A 201 -11.37 -11.40 12.71
N GLU A 202 -11.92 -11.06 13.87
CA GLU A 202 -12.60 -9.79 14.13
C GLU A 202 -11.64 -8.60 13.99
N GLU A 203 -10.40 -8.77 14.44
CA GLU A 203 -9.34 -7.77 14.32
C GLU A 203 -8.83 -7.62 12.87
N LEU A 204 -8.63 -8.74 12.17
CA LEU A 204 -8.07 -8.75 10.81
C LEU A 204 -9.10 -8.43 9.72
N GLY A 205 -10.37 -8.71 9.96
CA GLY A 205 -11.43 -8.63 8.94
C GLY A 205 -11.27 -9.64 7.79
N LYS A 206 -10.36 -10.62 7.94
CA LYS A 206 -10.11 -11.80 7.10
C LYS A 206 -9.80 -12.99 8.02
N ASP A 207 -9.76 -14.20 7.49
CA ASP A 207 -9.41 -15.39 8.29
C ASP A 207 -7.94 -15.33 8.75
N ALA A 208 -7.67 -15.62 10.03
CA ALA A 208 -6.30 -15.66 10.57
C ALA A 208 -5.55 -16.92 10.09
N GLY A 209 -4.21 -16.86 10.09
CA GLY A 209 -3.34 -17.97 9.69
C GLY A 209 -3.52 -18.42 8.24
N THR A 210 -3.93 -17.51 7.34
CA THR A 210 -3.99 -17.82 5.90
C THR A 210 -2.60 -18.12 5.35
N ASP A 211 -1.59 -17.43 5.86
CA ASP A 211 -0.23 -17.54 5.34
C ASP A 211 0.37 -18.92 5.65
N GLU A 212 0.15 -19.43 6.87
CA GLU A 212 0.58 -20.78 7.26
C GLU A 212 -0.14 -21.86 6.43
N ARG A 213 -1.46 -21.72 6.20
CA ARG A 213 -2.24 -22.67 5.38
C ARG A 213 -1.77 -22.72 3.92
N ARG A 214 -1.18 -21.64 3.42
CA ARG A 214 -0.63 -21.55 2.05
C ARG A 214 0.87 -21.86 1.97
N GLY A 215 1.49 -22.21 3.10
CA GLY A 215 2.93 -22.46 3.17
C GLY A 215 3.76 -21.22 2.82
N LYS A 216 3.24 -20.01 3.06
CA LYS A 216 3.99 -18.76 2.89
C LYS A 216 4.95 -18.60 4.06
N GLN A 217 6.21 -18.28 3.75
CA GLN A 217 7.16 -17.87 4.78
C GLN A 217 6.97 -16.38 5.09
N THR A 218 7.10 -16.02 6.36
CA THR A 218 6.79 -14.68 6.88
C THR A 218 7.88 -14.22 7.84
N TYR A 219 7.93 -12.95 8.22
CA TYR A 219 8.95 -12.50 9.18
C TYR A 219 8.97 -13.31 10.50
N PRO A 220 7.82 -13.65 11.11
CA PRO A 220 7.79 -14.51 12.29
C PRO A 220 8.42 -15.89 12.09
N SER A 221 8.43 -16.47 10.87
CA SER A 221 9.08 -17.76 10.64
C SER A 221 10.61 -17.70 10.70
N PHE A 222 11.20 -16.54 10.40
CA PHE A 222 12.65 -16.34 10.47
C PHE A 222 13.15 -15.82 11.82
N PHE A 223 12.38 -14.94 12.47
CA PHE A 223 12.83 -14.20 13.65
C PHE A 223 12.05 -14.51 14.93
N GLY A 224 10.99 -15.32 14.83
CA GLY A 224 9.96 -15.38 15.86
C GLY A 224 9.15 -14.08 15.95
N VAL A 225 8.04 -14.12 16.68
CA VAL A 225 7.14 -12.96 16.83
C VAL A 225 7.87 -11.76 17.45
N GLU A 226 8.66 -11.99 18.49
CA GLU A 226 9.35 -10.91 19.20
C GLU A 226 10.46 -10.27 18.35
N GLY A 227 11.27 -11.10 17.67
CA GLY A 227 12.30 -10.60 16.76
C GLY A 227 11.71 -9.83 15.57
N ALA A 228 10.58 -10.30 15.02
CA ALA A 228 9.86 -9.58 13.98
C ALA A 228 9.35 -8.21 14.49
N ARG A 229 8.76 -8.15 15.70
CA ARG A 229 8.33 -6.88 16.30
C ARG A 229 9.47 -5.89 16.49
N GLN A 230 10.59 -6.35 17.03
CA GLN A 230 11.78 -5.52 17.20
C GLN A 230 12.28 -4.96 15.86
N LEU A 231 12.35 -5.81 14.82
CA LEU A 231 12.72 -5.36 13.48
C LEU A 231 11.77 -4.28 12.93
N GLY A 232 10.46 -4.45 13.15
CA GLY A 232 9.45 -3.46 12.77
C GLY A 232 9.64 -2.13 13.51
N GLU A 233 9.91 -2.15 14.81
CA GLU A 233 10.20 -0.95 15.62
C GLU A 233 11.48 -0.23 15.15
N GLU A 234 12.53 -0.98 14.83
CA GLU A 234 13.76 -0.43 14.26
C GLU A 234 13.51 0.27 12.91
N CYS A 235 12.65 -0.31 12.06
CA CYS A 235 12.24 0.33 10.81
C CYS A 235 11.50 1.65 11.08
N VAL A 236 10.56 1.68 12.03
CA VAL A 236 9.85 2.90 12.43
C VAL A 236 10.82 3.97 12.94
N GLN A 237 11.79 3.60 13.77
CA GLN A 237 12.77 4.55 14.28
C GLN A 237 13.63 5.14 13.16
N ARG A 238 14.07 4.33 12.19
CA ARG A 238 14.80 4.82 11.01
C ARG A 238 13.93 5.76 10.19
N ALA A 239 12.68 5.38 9.92
CA ALA A 239 11.73 6.23 9.19
C ALA A 239 11.59 7.61 9.85
N ILE A 240 11.37 7.68 11.16
CA ILE A 240 11.26 8.95 11.90
C ILE A 240 12.55 9.78 11.76
N THR A 241 13.72 9.13 11.87
CA THR A 241 15.03 9.79 11.72
C THR A 241 15.23 10.38 10.32
N ARG A 242 14.68 9.75 9.26
CA ARG A 242 14.72 10.32 7.89
C ARG A 242 14.02 11.68 7.79
N LEU A 243 13.16 12.01 8.74
CA LEU A 243 12.41 13.26 8.78
C LEU A 243 13.06 14.32 9.69
N ASP A 244 14.24 14.11 10.27
CA ASP A 244 14.86 15.06 11.22
C ASP A 244 15.09 16.46 10.65
N THR A 245 15.27 16.58 9.32
CA THR A 245 15.45 17.87 8.64
C THR A 245 14.13 18.57 8.28
N PHE A 246 12.99 17.90 8.49
CA PHE A 246 11.66 18.45 8.26
C PHE A 246 11.13 19.07 9.54
N ASP A 247 10.37 20.16 9.40
CA ASP A 247 9.73 20.80 10.53
C ASP A 247 8.53 19.98 11.06
N LYS A 248 7.72 20.62 11.92
CA LYS A 248 6.51 20.04 12.51
C LYS A 248 5.43 19.67 11.48
N GLN A 249 5.50 20.17 10.24
CA GLN A 249 4.54 19.79 9.20
C GLN A 249 4.71 18.31 8.80
N ALA A 250 5.85 17.69 9.10
CA ALA A 250 6.07 16.25 8.94
C ALA A 250 5.59 15.40 10.13
N ASP A 251 5.03 16.00 11.19
CA ASP A 251 4.51 15.24 12.35
C ASP A 251 3.42 14.22 11.98
N PRO A 252 2.49 14.49 11.04
CA PRO A 252 1.56 13.46 10.56
C PRO A 252 2.28 12.21 10.04
N LEU A 253 3.39 12.36 9.30
CA LEU A 253 4.19 11.22 8.84
C LEU A 253 4.81 10.46 10.03
N ARG A 254 5.39 11.18 11.00
CA ARG A 254 5.94 10.57 12.22
C ARG A 254 4.88 9.76 12.98
N HIS A 255 3.67 10.31 13.13
CA HIS A 255 2.56 9.62 13.77
C HIS A 255 2.08 8.39 12.97
N ILE A 256 2.05 8.47 11.64
CA ILE A 256 1.70 7.32 10.78
C ILE A 256 2.73 6.20 10.97
N ALA A 257 4.02 6.51 11.00
CA ALA A 257 5.07 5.51 11.24
C ALA A 257 4.87 4.79 12.59
N THR A 258 4.60 5.53 13.67
CA THR A 258 4.30 4.92 14.98
C THR A 258 2.99 4.11 14.97
N TYR A 259 1.96 4.59 14.26
CA TYR A 259 0.67 3.90 14.15
C TYR A 259 0.80 2.51 13.50
N ILE A 260 1.70 2.34 12.52
CA ILE A 260 1.87 1.08 11.79
C ILE A 260 2.15 -0.11 12.72
N MET A 261 3.00 0.06 13.73
CA MET A 261 3.32 -1.00 14.69
C MET A 261 2.31 -1.11 15.83
N ALA A 262 1.63 -0.02 16.18
CA ALA A 262 0.67 0.01 17.28
C ALA A 262 -0.75 -0.48 16.90
N ARG A 263 -1.03 -0.63 15.60
CA ARG A 263 -2.36 -1.03 15.10
C ARG A 263 -2.70 -2.46 15.49
N ARG A 264 -4.00 -2.71 15.63
CA ARG A 264 -4.58 -4.03 15.91
C ARG A 264 -5.43 -4.57 14.75
N SER A 265 -5.51 -3.83 13.64
CA SER A 265 -6.33 -4.15 12.47
C SER A 265 -5.76 -3.52 11.22
#